data_AF-A0A2E2EJR6-F1
#
_entry.id   AF-A0A2E2EJR6-F1
#
_cell.length_a   1.000
_cell.length_b   1.000
_cell.length_c   1.000
_cell.angle_alpha   90.00
_cell.angle_beta   90.00
_cell.angle_gamma   90.00
#
_symmetry.space_group_name_H-M   'P 1'
#
loop_
_entity.id
_entity.type
_entity.pdbx_description
1 polymer ?
#
loop_
_entity_poly.entity_id
_entity_poly.type
_entity_poly.pdbx_seq_one_letter_code
_entity_poly.pdbx_strand_id
1 'polypeptide(L)'
;MRGSVAMKLNKKTAHVCLGDNEVKTGDKVLFYYNDCEQIDPEVGGLKGLCTLKKLGTGEVTKIHNSHYSTVKTDGSFKFKEGTLVQREKL
;
A
#
# COMPACT_ATOMS: atom_id res chain seq x y z
N MET A 1 11.08 -1.19 -2.32
CA MET A 1 10.53 -1.96 -1.20
C MET A 1 9.03 -1.87 -1.25
N ARG A 2 8.35 -3.01 -1.23
CA ARG A 2 6.90 -3.15 -1.32
C ARG A 2 6.44 -3.94 -0.11
N GLY A 3 5.45 -3.44 0.60
CA GLY A 3 4.80 -4.09 1.71
C GLY A 3 3.30 -4.14 1.49
N SER A 4 2.56 -4.46 2.55
CA SER A 4 1.11 -4.49 2.56
C SER A 4 0.58 -3.97 3.88
N VAL A 5 -0.70 -3.61 3.92
CA VAL A 5 -1.43 -3.41 5.18
C VAL A 5 -1.50 -4.75 5.91
N ALA A 6 -0.84 -4.82 7.06
CA ALA A 6 -0.87 -5.97 7.96
C ALA A 6 -2.18 -6.00 8.76
N MET A 7 -2.60 -4.82 9.26
CA MET A 7 -3.82 -4.68 10.05
C MET A 7 -4.38 -3.28 9.91
N LYS A 8 -5.68 -3.18 9.64
CA LYS A 8 -6.41 -1.92 9.69
C LYS A 8 -6.80 -1.59 11.12
N LEU A 9 -6.35 -0.45 11.63
CA LEU A 9 -6.72 0.02 12.98
C LEU A 9 -8.04 0.79 12.94
N ASN A 10 -8.20 1.68 11.95
CA ASN A 10 -9.45 2.41 11.71
C ASN A 10 -9.49 2.92 10.26
N LYS A 11 -10.38 3.87 9.95
CA LYS A 11 -10.53 4.44 8.60
C LYS A 11 -9.30 5.21 8.10
N LYS A 12 -8.44 5.69 9.00
CA LYS A 12 -7.29 6.56 8.69
C LYS A 12 -5.94 5.99 9.13
N THR A 13 -5.91 4.90 9.89
CA THR A 13 -4.64 4.34 10.38
C THR A 13 -4.54 2.84 10.16
N ALA A 14 -3.31 2.40 9.87
CA ALA A 14 -2.98 1.00 9.59
C ALA A 14 -1.60 0.66 10.14
N HIS A 15 -1.40 -0.62 10.47
CA HIS A 15 -0.07 -1.22 10.51
C HIS A 15 0.28 -1.74 9.12
N VAL A 16 1.50 -1.46 8.67
CA VAL A 16 2.02 -1.88 7.37
C VAL A 16 3.29 -2.69 7.54
N CYS A 17 3.52 -3.64 6.62
CA CYS A 17 4.74 -4.45 6.54
C CYS A 17 5.89 -3.64 5.91
N LEU A 18 6.24 -2.52 6.54
CA LEU A 18 7.41 -1.71 6.22
C LEU A 18 8.10 -1.33 7.54
N GLY A 19 9.29 -1.85 7.78
CA GLY A 19 10.03 -1.67 9.03
C GLY A 19 11.09 -0.55 9.01
N ASP A 20 11.90 -0.48 10.07
CA ASP A 20 13.00 0.49 10.24
C ASP A 20 14.03 0.51 9.10
N ASN A 21 14.29 -0.64 8.47
CA ASN A 21 15.21 -0.76 7.34
C ASN A 21 14.61 -0.23 6.03
N GLU A 22 13.30 0.02 6.00
CA GLU A 22 12.56 0.34 4.77
C GLU A 22 12.00 1.76 4.79
N VAL A 23 11.56 2.23 5.96
CA VAL A 23 10.93 3.55 6.16
C VAL A 23 11.31 4.16 7.50
N LYS A 24 11.20 5.48 7.59
CA LYS A 24 11.32 6.25 8.84
C LYS A 24 10.06 7.09 9.08
N THR A 25 9.87 7.56 10.31
CA THR A 25 8.80 8.51 10.64
C THR A 25 8.88 9.76 9.75
N GLY A 26 7.74 10.19 9.23
CA GLY A 26 7.62 11.28 8.27
C GLY A 26 7.73 10.87 6.79
N ASP A 27 8.16 9.64 6.50
CA ASP A 27 8.19 9.16 5.12
C ASP A 27 6.77 9.03 4.56
N LYS A 28 6.61 9.37 3.28
CA LYS A 28 5.38 9.15 2.54
C LYS A 28 5.34 7.76 1.94
N VAL A 29 4.17 7.14 2.02
CA VAL A 29 3.87 5.86 1.40
C VAL A 29 2.66 5.97 0.49
N LEU A 30 2.67 5.16 -0.56
CA LEU A 30 1.65 5.08 -1.59
C LEU A 30 0.87 3.78 -1.41
N PHE A 31 -0.46 3.88 -1.43
CA PHE A 31 -1.36 2.73 -1.36
C PHE A 31 -1.86 2.36 -2.75
N TYR A 32 -1.93 1.06 -3.03
CA TYR A 32 -2.33 0.55 -4.34
C TYR A 32 -3.33 -0.61 -4.25
N TYR A 33 -4.07 -0.77 -5.34
CA TYR A 33 -4.91 -1.93 -5.65
C TYR A 33 -4.51 -2.50 -7.02
N ASN A 34 -4.61 -3.81 -7.18
CA ASN A 34 -4.40 -4.50 -8.45
C ASN A 34 -5.72 -4.58 -9.21
N ASP A 35 -5.85 -3.78 -10.26
CA ASP A 35 -6.98 -3.83 -11.18
C ASP A 35 -6.71 -4.86 -12.28
N CYS A 36 -7.36 -6.03 -12.15
CA CYS A 36 -7.21 -7.17 -13.06
C CYS A 36 -8.41 -7.36 -13.99
N GLU A 37 -9.27 -6.34 -14.16
CA GLU A 37 -10.46 -6.43 -15.01
C GLU A 37 -10.15 -6.18 -16.50
N GLN A 38 -8.93 -5.76 -16.83
CA GLN A 38 -8.54 -5.46 -18.20
C GLN A 38 -8.27 -6.73 -19.01
N ILE A 39 -8.85 -6.84 -20.20
CA ILE A 39 -8.53 -7.93 -21.12
C ILE A 39 -7.15 -7.67 -21.70
N ASP A 40 -6.30 -8.69 -21.74
CA ASP A 40 -5.01 -8.63 -22.43
C ASP A 40 -5.24 -8.71 -23.95
N PRO A 41 -4.97 -7.64 -24.72
CA PRO A 41 -5.19 -7.65 -26.17
C PRO A 41 -4.15 -8.48 -26.93
N GLU A 42 -3.01 -8.80 -26.31
CA GLU A 42 -1.91 -9.55 -26.92
C GLU A 42 -2.05 -11.06 -26.67
N VAL A 43 -2.73 -11.47 -25.60
CA VAL A 43 -2.92 -12.87 -25.23
C VAL A 43 -4.40 -13.25 -25.21
N GLY A 44 -4.90 -13.68 -26.37
CA GLY A 44 -6.28 -14.14 -26.54
C GLY A 44 -6.64 -15.27 -25.57
N GLY A 45 -7.71 -15.09 -24.78
CA GLY A 45 -8.31 -16.13 -23.93
C GLY A 45 -7.89 -16.11 -22.45
N LEU A 46 -6.94 -15.28 -22.04
CA LEU A 46 -6.63 -15.06 -20.63
C LEU A 46 -7.36 -13.81 -20.09
N LYS A 47 -8.01 -13.97 -18.92
CA LYS A 47 -8.56 -12.83 -18.17
C LYS A 47 -7.40 -12.08 -17.50
N GLY A 48 -7.27 -10.78 -17.78
CA GLY A 48 -6.77 -9.83 -16.78
C GLY A 48 -5.31 -9.40 -16.88
N LEU A 49 -4.99 -8.36 -17.66
CA LEU A 49 -3.83 -7.51 -17.36
C LEU A 49 -4.05 -6.87 -15.98
N CYS A 50 -3.29 -7.32 -14.98
CA CYS A 50 -3.32 -6.71 -13.64
C CYS A 50 -2.47 -5.43 -13.62
N THR A 51 -3.11 -4.28 -13.48
CA THR A 51 -2.45 -2.99 -13.37
C THR A 51 -2.49 -2.45 -11.94
N LEU A 52 -1.39 -1.87 -11.48
CA LEU A 52 -1.32 -1.20 -10.18
C LEU A 52 -2.00 0.17 -10.26
N LYS A 53 -3.12 0.34 -9.56
CA LYS A 53 -3.79 1.64 -9.44
C LYS A 53 -3.57 2.25 -8.06
N LYS A 54 -3.11 3.50 -8.06
CA LYS A 54 -2.90 4.30 -6.84
C LYS A 54 -4.26 4.59 -6.20
N LEU A 55 -4.40 4.23 -4.93
CA LEU A 55 -5.55 4.55 -4.10
C LEU A 55 -5.38 5.90 -3.39
N GLY A 56 -4.17 6.15 -2.87
CA GLY A 56 -3.89 7.37 -2.12
C GLY A 56 -2.53 7.33 -1.46
N THR A 57 -2.34 8.21 -0.47
CA THR A 57 -1.07 8.35 0.26
C THR A 57 -1.29 8.30 1.77
N GLY A 58 -0.22 7.97 2.49
CA GLY A 58 -0.15 8.12 3.93
C GLY A 58 1.26 8.49 4.37
N GLU A 59 1.38 8.85 5.65
CA GLU A 59 2.64 9.19 6.30
C GLU A 59 2.94 8.19 7.42
N VAL A 60 4.19 7.75 7.51
CA VAL A 60 4.65 6.88 8.60
C VAL A 60 4.71 7.68 9.89
N THR A 61 3.92 7.30 10.89
CA THR A 61 3.85 8.02 12.18
C THR A 61 4.60 7.32 13.30
N LYS A 62 4.87 6.02 13.18
CA LYS A 62 5.60 5.24 14.19
C LYS A 62 6.25 4.01 13.57
N ILE A 63 7.49 3.72 13.96
CA ILE A 63 8.15 2.44 13.68
C ILE A 63 7.99 1.54 14.89
N HIS A 64 7.61 0.27 14.68
CA HIS A 64 7.49 -0.71 15.76
C HIS A 64 8.71 -1.64 15.83
N ASN A 65 9.20 -2.11 14.67
CA ASN A 65 10.38 -2.97 14.55
C ASN A 65 10.85 -3.07 13.09
N SER A 66 11.71 -4.05 12.80
CA SER A 66 12.26 -4.36 11.46
C SER A 66 11.24 -4.79 10.41
N HIS A 67 9.98 -5.01 10.79
CA HIS A 67 8.94 -5.50 9.89
C HIS A 67 7.72 -4.58 9.83
N TYR A 68 7.44 -3.82 10.88
CA TYR A 68 6.16 -3.11 11.01
C TYR A 68 6.30 -1.64 11.39
N SER A 69 5.42 -0.83 10.80
CA SER A 69 5.21 0.57 11.13
C SER A 69 3.73 0.94 11.11
N THR A 70 3.37 2.04 11.78
CA THR A 70 2.04 2.66 11.68
C THR A 70 2.08 3.75 10.63
N VAL A 71 1.05 3.75 9.77
CA VAL A 71 0.82 4.80 8.77
C VAL A 71 -0.52 5.48 9.04
N LYS A 72 -0.56 6.80 8.85
CA LYS A 72 -1.77 7.62 8.89
C LYS A 72 -2.08 8.20 7.51
N THR A 73 -3.34 8.10 7.09
CA THR A 73 -3.87 8.68 5.85
C THR A 73 -4.82 9.85 6.17
N ASP A 74 -5.19 10.63 5.15
CA ASP A 74 -6.19 11.69 5.26
C ASP A 74 -7.64 11.14 5.36
N GLY A 75 -7.85 9.87 4.96
CA GLY A 75 -9.13 9.19 4.90
C GLY A 75 -9.89 9.37 3.57
N SER A 76 -9.24 9.89 2.53
CA SER A 76 -9.83 10.11 1.20
C SER A 76 -10.09 8.81 0.42
N PHE A 77 -9.50 7.69 0.84
CA PHE A 77 -9.64 6.38 0.20
C PHE A 77 -9.86 5.27 1.20
N LYS A 78 -10.39 4.13 0.71
CA LYS A 78 -10.57 2.92 1.50
C LYS A 78 -9.37 1.99 1.30
N PHE A 79 -8.91 1.40 2.40
CA PHE A 79 -7.92 0.32 2.41
C PHE A 79 -8.37 -0.80 3.35
N LYS A 80 -7.78 -1.98 3.17
CA LYS A 80 -8.00 -3.19 3.96
C LYS A 80 -6.69 -3.99 4.10
N GLU A 81 -6.71 -5.03 4.90
CA GLU A 81 -5.65 -6.03 4.99
C GLU A 81 -5.27 -6.53 3.60
N GLY A 82 -3.96 -6.61 3.33
CA GLY A 82 -3.43 -6.99 2.02
C GLY A 82 -3.39 -5.87 0.98
N THR A 83 -3.95 -4.68 1.23
CA THR A 83 -3.74 -3.51 0.36
C THR A 83 -2.24 -3.24 0.23
N LEU A 84 -1.76 -3.06 -1.00
CA LEU A 84 -0.34 -2.89 -1.28
C LEU A 84 0.14 -1.51 -0.85
N VAL A 85 1.34 -1.46 -0.27
CA VAL A 85 1.96 -0.23 0.22
C VAL A 85 3.39 -0.16 -0.31
N GLN A 86 3.80 1.01 -0.78
CA GLN A 86 5.17 1.23 -1.27
C GLN A 86 5.68 2.58 -0.77
N ARG A 87 6.95 2.65 -0.37
CA ARG A 87 7.59 3.95 -0.08
C ARG A 87 7.59 4.81 -1.33
N GLU A 88 7.16 6.06 -1.20
CA GLU A 88 7.30 7.06 -2.26
C GLU A 88 8.80 7.28 -2.51
N LYS A 89 9.28 6.99 -3.73
CA LYS A 89 10.65 7.30 -4.10
C LYS A 89 10.70 8.81 -4.37
N LEU A 90 11.51 9.52 -3.59
CA LEU A 90 11.97 10.86 -3.93
C LEU A 90 12.97 10.78 -5.09
#